data_AF-A0AAT9S5N6-F1
#
_entry.id   AF-A0AAT9S5N6-F1
#
_cell.length_a   1.000
_cell.length_b   1.000
_cell.length_c   1.000
_cell.angle_alpha   90.00
_cell.angle_beta   90.00
_cell.angle_gamma   90.00
#
_symmetry.space_group_name_H-M   'P 1'
#
loop_
_entity.id
_entity.type
_entity.pdbx_description
1 polymer ?
#
loop_
_entity_poly.entity_id
_entity_poly.type
_entity_poly.pdbx_seq_one_letter_code
_entity_poly.pdbx_strand_id
1 'polypeptide(L)'
;MRTAEAPPVCVRGRGAVAARHAAPTARGPDEEAIPYAELEAAHPPGGEGVVDLGGAGPVVRVVCGKFHYAGNTDGHPVLSALPEVVHVPGMSADPGLQDVVRTLATETAGGQPGSRAVATRLTEVLFVLAIRAWIERADTAGETGPSWLTALRDPRIGTALSLMHEEPHRDWTVESLARTVTMSRPAFARQFKEVVGLTPLAYLSRVRIDLAARLLRDTDNPVGDIAQAVGYRSEFAFSRAFSREQGIAPGRYRRTASVPS
;
A
#
# COMPACT_ATOMS: atom_id res chain seq x y z
N MET A 1 1.54 14.06 13.91
CA MET A 1 1.06 14.18 12.52
C MET A 1 -0.38 14.64 12.54
N ARG A 2 -0.75 15.62 11.73
CA ARG A 2 -2.13 16.05 11.51
C ARG A 2 -2.56 15.60 10.13
N THR A 3 -3.82 15.23 9.97
CA THR A 3 -4.43 15.10 8.66
C THR A 3 -5.65 16.00 8.59
N ALA A 4 -6.20 16.22 7.39
CA ALA A 4 -7.35 17.12 7.22
C ALA A 4 -8.62 16.60 7.92
N GLU A 5 -8.73 15.28 8.14
CA GLU A 5 -9.94 14.62 8.60
C GLU A 5 -9.81 13.88 9.94
N ALA A 6 -8.61 13.82 10.56
CA ALA A 6 -8.39 13.09 11.81
C ALA A 6 -7.62 13.91 12.88
N PRO A 7 -7.87 13.65 14.19
CA PRO A 7 -7.15 14.32 15.27
C PRO A 7 -5.65 14.04 15.22
N PRO A 8 -4.80 14.96 15.72
CA PRO A 8 -3.36 14.82 15.68
C PRO A 8 -2.87 13.53 16.36
N VAL A 9 -2.16 12.70 15.61
CA VAL A 9 -1.47 11.53 16.15
C VAL A 9 -0.19 11.98 16.82
N CYS A 10 -0.19 11.89 18.15
CA CYS A 10 0.98 12.15 18.98
C CYS A 10 1.88 10.91 19.04
N VAL A 11 3.11 11.05 18.53
CA VAL A 11 4.14 10.02 18.69
C VAL A 11 4.92 10.33 19.96
N ARG A 12 4.87 9.43 20.94
CA ARG A 12 5.66 9.53 22.18
C ARG A 12 6.63 8.36 22.25
N GLY A 13 7.91 8.66 22.45
CA GLY A 13 8.97 7.64 22.54
C GLY A 13 9.30 6.96 21.22
N ARG A 14 9.74 5.69 21.27
CA ARG A 14 10.04 4.89 20.08
C ARG A 14 8.75 4.38 19.44
N GLY A 15 8.42 4.84 18.24
CA GLY A 15 7.23 4.43 17.51
C GLY A 15 7.43 4.51 16.01
N ALA A 16 6.56 3.84 15.26
CA ALA A 16 6.45 3.99 13.81
C ALA A 16 5.11 4.62 13.47
N VAL A 17 5.11 5.54 12.49
CA VAL A 17 3.89 6.12 11.93
C VAL A 17 3.93 5.97 10.43
N ALA A 18 2.83 5.49 9.85
CA ALA A 18 2.59 5.47 8.43
C ALA A 18 1.32 6.27 8.14
N ALA A 19 1.32 7.11 7.12
CA ALA A 19 0.13 7.83 6.68
C ALA A 19 -0.19 7.44 5.24
N ARG A 20 -1.49 7.30 4.93
CA ARG A 20 -1.96 6.93 3.59
C ARG A 20 -1.62 8.01 2.56
N HIS A 21 -1.66 9.26 3.00
CA HIS A 21 -1.25 10.43 2.24
C HIS A 21 -0.14 11.16 2.99
N ALA A 22 0.58 12.04 2.29
CA ALA A 22 1.61 12.86 2.89
C ALA A 22 1.01 13.77 3.97
N ALA A 23 1.09 13.34 5.23
CA ALA A 23 0.46 14.02 6.35
C ALA A 23 1.36 15.16 6.85
N PRO A 24 0.83 16.38 7.03
CA PRO A 24 1.59 17.46 7.62
C PRO A 24 1.99 17.15 9.07
N THR A 25 3.17 17.63 9.45
CA THR A 25 3.82 17.33 10.74
C THR A 25 3.95 18.60 11.58
N ALA A 26 3.40 18.57 12.79
CA ALA A 26 3.51 19.65 13.77
C ALA A 26 4.28 19.19 15.00
N ARG A 27 4.89 20.15 15.70
CA ARG A 27 5.58 19.98 16.98
C ARG A 27 4.65 19.54 18.11
N GLY A 28 3.46 20.13 18.15
CA GLY A 28 2.47 19.92 19.21
C GLY A 28 1.06 19.79 18.66
N PRO A 29 0.11 19.32 19.48
CA PRO A 29 -1.28 19.14 19.08
C PRO A 29 -1.97 20.45 18.71
N ASP A 30 -1.43 21.62 19.10
CA ASP A 30 -1.99 22.96 18.90
C ASP A 30 -1.16 23.84 17.94
N GLU A 31 -0.07 23.32 17.38
CA GLU A 31 0.83 24.09 16.51
C GLU A 31 0.51 23.91 15.03
N GLU A 32 0.97 24.87 14.21
CA GLU A 32 0.86 24.81 12.77
C GLU A 32 1.71 23.66 12.22
N ALA A 33 1.15 22.89 11.30
CA ALA A 33 1.78 21.69 10.78
C ALA A 33 2.52 22.02 9.48
N ILE A 34 3.80 21.64 9.42
CA ILE A 34 4.63 21.80 8.22
C ILE A 34 4.19 20.75 7.19
N PRO A 35 3.83 21.15 5.96
CA PRO A 35 3.54 20.21 4.88
C PRO A 35 4.72 19.28 4.61
N TYR A 36 4.46 17.98 4.44
CA TYR A 36 5.52 17.00 4.17
C TYR A 36 6.32 17.33 2.90
N ALA A 37 5.70 17.97 1.90
CA ALA A 37 6.38 18.40 0.68
C ALA A 37 7.48 19.44 0.96
N GLU A 38 7.29 20.32 1.95
CA GLU A 38 8.31 21.31 2.34
C GLU A 38 9.47 20.63 3.06
N LEU A 39 9.18 19.65 3.92
CA LEU A 39 10.21 18.84 4.56
C LEU A 39 11.00 18.02 3.53
N GLU A 40 10.33 17.44 2.54
CA GLU A 40 10.99 16.67 1.48
C GLU A 40 11.85 17.58 0.58
N ALA A 41 11.40 18.80 0.28
CA ALA A 41 12.18 19.75 -0.50
C ALA A 41 13.46 20.19 0.23
N ALA A 42 13.39 20.38 1.55
CA ALA A 42 14.55 20.70 2.39
C ALA A 42 15.46 19.49 2.65
N HIS A 43 14.92 18.27 2.59
CA HIS A 43 15.62 17.02 2.90
C HIS A 43 15.33 15.96 1.82
N PRO A 44 16.04 16.01 0.68
CA PRO A 44 15.76 15.14 -0.45
C PRO A 44 16.05 13.65 -0.12
N PRO A 45 15.37 12.70 -0.81
CA PRO A 45 15.51 11.28 -0.55
C PRO A 45 16.95 10.78 -0.61
N GLY A 46 17.36 10.04 0.42
CA GLY A 46 18.72 9.49 0.55
C GLY A 46 19.75 10.43 1.15
N GLY A 47 19.36 11.64 1.58
CA GLY A 47 20.18 12.51 2.41
C GLY A 47 19.94 12.30 3.90
N GLU A 48 20.97 12.55 4.71
CA GLU A 48 20.83 12.81 6.15
C GLU A 48 20.71 14.32 6.34
N GLY A 49 19.81 14.74 7.24
CA GLY A 49 19.60 16.15 7.52
C GLY A 49 18.97 16.37 8.89
N VAL A 50 19.19 17.56 9.44
CA VAL A 50 18.55 18.01 10.67
C VAL A 50 17.33 18.84 10.29
N VAL A 51 16.16 18.38 10.70
CA VAL A 51 14.92 19.16 10.64
C VAL A 51 14.76 19.85 11.98
N ASP A 52 14.86 21.18 12.02
CA ASP A 52 14.49 21.95 13.21
C ASP A 52 12.99 22.28 13.14
N LEU A 53 12.20 21.53 13.92
CA LEU A 53 10.77 21.78 14.10
C LEU A 53 10.50 22.78 15.25
N GLY A 54 11.55 23.31 15.88
CA GLY A 54 11.49 24.15 17.08
C GLY A 54 11.18 23.38 18.37
N GLY A 55 11.33 24.06 19.51
CA GLY A 55 10.89 23.60 20.83
C GLY A 55 11.96 23.04 21.77
N ALA A 56 11.63 22.94 23.06
CA ALA A 56 12.52 22.45 24.13
C ALA A 56 12.46 20.92 24.35
N GLY A 57 11.95 20.17 23.36
CA GLY A 57 11.84 18.71 23.45
C GLY A 57 13.18 17.99 23.25
N PRO A 58 13.26 16.69 23.57
CA PRO A 58 14.46 15.91 23.27
C PRO A 58 14.67 15.81 21.75
N VAL A 59 15.94 15.82 21.32
CA VAL A 59 16.31 15.53 19.94
C VAL A 59 15.89 14.11 19.60
N VAL A 60 15.13 13.95 18.52
CA VAL A 60 14.67 12.65 18.02
C VAL A 60 15.33 12.35 16.68
N ARG A 61 15.73 11.09 16.48
CA ARG A 61 16.14 10.59 15.17
C ARG A 61 14.94 9.97 14.50
N VAL A 62 14.60 10.47 13.32
CA VAL A 62 13.49 9.98 12.51
C VAL A 62 14.04 9.41 11.22
N VAL A 63 13.60 8.20 10.87
CA VAL A 63 13.76 7.68 9.52
C VAL A 63 12.42 7.84 8.83
N CYS A 64 12.39 8.66 7.78
CA CYS A 64 11.20 8.89 6.98
C CYS A 64 11.39 8.33 5.57
N GLY A 65 10.28 7.94 4.95
CA GLY A 65 10.26 7.44 3.59
C GLY A 65 8.86 7.54 3.02
N LYS A 66 8.76 7.50 1.70
CA LYS A 66 7.49 7.49 0.98
C LYS A 66 7.39 6.25 0.11
N PHE A 67 6.20 5.68 0.06
CA PHE A 67 5.87 4.57 -0.83
C PHE A 67 4.95 5.07 -1.91
N HIS A 68 5.32 4.80 -3.16
CA HIS A 68 4.44 5.03 -4.30
C HIS A 68 3.79 3.71 -4.68
N TYR A 69 2.48 3.63 -4.49
CA TYR A 69 1.69 2.58 -5.13
C TYR A 69 1.34 3.05 -6.54
N ALA A 70 1.77 2.29 -7.54
CA ALA A 70 1.63 2.69 -8.94
C ALA A 70 0.22 2.39 -9.52
N GLY A 71 -0.71 1.90 -8.72
CA GLY A 71 -2.13 1.72 -9.05
C GLY A 71 -3.02 2.68 -8.27
N ASN A 72 -4.34 2.50 -8.36
CA ASN A 72 -5.29 3.31 -7.60
C ASN A 72 -5.31 2.87 -6.12
N THR A 73 -4.93 3.76 -5.21
CA THR A 73 -4.94 3.53 -3.75
C THR A 73 -6.33 3.26 -3.20
N ASP A 74 -7.38 3.89 -3.75
CA ASP A 74 -8.77 3.68 -3.34
C ASP A 74 -9.32 2.34 -3.83
N GLY A 75 -8.65 1.76 -4.84
CA GLY A 75 -8.95 0.44 -5.37
C GLY A 75 -8.22 -0.70 -4.65
N HIS A 76 -7.12 -0.40 -3.95
CA HIS A 76 -6.24 -1.41 -3.37
C HIS A 76 -6.75 -1.86 -1.98
N PRO A 77 -7.10 -3.14 -1.79
CA PRO A 77 -7.83 -3.61 -0.59
C PRO A 77 -7.14 -3.30 0.74
N VAL A 78 -5.81 -3.39 0.76
CA VAL A 78 -5.01 -3.03 1.95
C VAL A 78 -5.02 -1.53 2.17
N LEU A 79 -4.57 -0.75 1.17
CA LEU A 79 -4.35 0.69 1.31
C LEU A 79 -5.66 1.45 1.49
N SER A 80 -6.74 1.05 0.80
CA SER A 80 -8.06 1.68 0.87
C SER A 80 -8.70 1.57 2.25
N ALA A 81 -8.15 0.74 3.13
CA ALA A 81 -8.71 0.49 4.44
C ALA A 81 -7.73 0.70 5.61
N LEU A 82 -6.47 1.02 5.34
CA LEU A 82 -5.59 1.57 6.37
C LEU A 82 -6.16 2.91 6.84
N PRO A 83 -6.28 3.21 8.14
CA PRO A 83 -6.65 4.55 8.57
C PRO A 83 -5.70 5.59 7.94
N GLU A 84 -6.16 6.83 7.85
CA GLU A 84 -5.36 7.90 7.24
C GLU A 84 -3.98 8.02 7.91
N VAL A 85 -3.92 7.71 9.21
CA VAL A 85 -2.69 7.53 9.98
C VAL A 85 -2.73 6.20 10.74
N VAL A 86 -1.73 5.36 10.49
CA VAL A 86 -1.39 4.16 11.26
C VAL A 86 -0.30 4.52 12.26
N HIS A 87 -0.57 4.35 13.54
CA HIS A 87 0.41 4.52 14.60
C HIS A 87 0.71 3.17 15.27
N VAL A 88 1.98 2.78 15.28
CA VAL A 88 2.48 1.63 16.03
C VAL A 88 3.27 2.16 17.22
N PRO A 89 2.60 2.41 18.37
CA PRO A 89 3.26 2.91 19.57
C PRO A 89 4.18 1.85 20.15
N GLY A 90 5.36 2.27 20.61
CA GLY A 90 6.27 1.36 21.30
C GLY A 90 6.73 0.23 20.40
N MET A 91 7.62 0.51 19.45
CA MET A 91 8.25 -0.52 18.60
C MET A 91 8.83 -1.70 19.42
N SER A 92 9.00 -1.54 20.74
CA SER A 92 9.41 -2.55 21.72
C SER A 92 8.58 -3.85 21.74
N ALA A 93 7.38 -3.85 21.17
CA ALA A 93 6.55 -5.06 21.10
C ALA A 93 6.93 -5.99 19.93
N ASP A 94 7.62 -5.49 18.90
CA ASP A 94 8.07 -6.27 17.74
C ASP A 94 9.58 -6.08 17.53
N PRO A 95 10.42 -7.01 18.00
CA PRO A 95 11.87 -6.96 17.82
C PRO A 95 12.30 -6.88 16.35
N GLY A 96 11.57 -7.53 15.43
CA GLY A 96 11.89 -7.52 14.01
C GLY A 96 11.70 -6.14 13.38
N LEU A 97 10.61 -5.45 13.75
CA LEU A 97 10.38 -4.07 13.33
C LEU A 97 11.49 -3.14 13.83
N GLN A 98 11.93 -3.30 15.08
CA GLN A 98 13.04 -2.51 15.64
C GLN A 98 14.36 -2.73 14.89
N ASP A 99 14.66 -3.99 14.57
CA ASP A 99 15.90 -4.35 13.89
C ASP A 99 15.97 -3.74 12.50
N VAL A 100 14.86 -3.75 11.77
CA VAL A 100 14.77 -3.12 10.44
C VAL A 100 14.94 -1.61 10.54
N VAL A 101 14.27 -0.94 11.49
CA VAL A 101 14.42 0.52 11.68
C VAL A 101 15.86 0.89 12.04
N ARG A 102 16.49 0.13 12.95
CA ARG A 102 17.88 0.36 13.36
C ARG A 102 18.85 0.15 12.20
N THR A 103 18.65 -0.91 11.42
CA THR A 103 19.49 -1.19 10.25
C THR A 103 19.32 -0.10 9.21
N LEU A 104 18.08 0.31 8.93
CA LEU A 104 17.78 1.39 7.99
C LEU A 104 18.43 2.71 8.44
N ALA A 105 18.38 3.05 9.72
CA ALA A 105 19.04 4.23 10.28
C ALA A 105 20.57 4.18 10.19
N THR A 106 21.17 2.98 10.24
CA THR A 106 22.61 2.78 10.11
C THR A 106 23.04 2.91 8.65
N GLU A 107 22.28 2.33 7.72
CA GLU A 107 22.54 2.42 6.28
C GLU A 107 22.43 3.86 5.76
N THR A 108 21.43 4.62 6.24
CA THR A 108 21.27 6.02 5.82
C THR A 108 22.34 6.95 6.39
N ALA A 109 22.96 6.59 7.51
CA ALA A 109 24.05 7.36 8.14
C ALA A 109 25.44 6.99 7.61
N GLY A 110 25.66 5.71 7.29
CA GLY A 110 26.98 5.14 7.02
C GLY A 110 27.52 5.38 5.62
N GLY A 111 26.65 5.71 4.66
CA GLY A 111 27.04 6.11 3.30
C GLY A 111 27.91 5.10 2.54
N GLN A 112 27.85 3.81 2.91
CA GLN A 112 28.68 2.79 2.28
C GLN A 112 28.23 2.52 0.84
N PRO A 113 29.12 2.01 -0.03
CA PRO A 113 28.72 1.54 -1.36
C PRO A 113 27.57 0.52 -1.23
N GLY A 114 26.43 0.84 -1.86
CA GLY A 114 25.23 -0.01 -1.81
C GLY A 114 24.20 0.37 -0.73
N SER A 115 24.51 1.27 0.20
CA SER A 115 23.58 1.63 1.29
C SER A 115 22.22 2.14 0.79
N ARG A 116 22.18 2.85 -0.33
CA ARG A 116 20.91 3.28 -0.95
C ARG A 116 20.05 2.09 -1.38
N ALA A 117 20.65 1.07 -2.00
CA ALA A 117 19.93 -0.13 -2.43
C ALA A 117 19.41 -0.94 -1.23
N VAL A 118 20.25 -1.09 -0.20
CA VAL A 118 19.87 -1.75 1.05
C VAL A 118 18.73 -0.97 1.74
N ALA A 119 18.85 0.35 1.85
CA ALA A 119 17.84 1.21 2.44
C ALA A 119 16.49 1.11 1.70
N THR A 120 16.49 1.05 0.36
CA THR A 120 15.26 0.84 -0.42
C THR A 120 14.58 -0.48 -0.05
N ARG A 121 15.34 -1.60 0.04
CA ARG A 121 14.78 -2.91 0.39
C ARG A 121 14.32 -2.98 1.85
N LEU A 122 15.09 -2.41 2.77
CA LEU A 122 14.69 -2.33 4.19
C LEU A 122 13.44 -1.46 4.37
N THR A 123 13.26 -0.43 3.55
CA THR A 123 12.04 0.40 3.54
C THR A 123 10.83 -0.44 3.10
N GLU A 124 10.93 -1.24 2.04
CA GLU A 124 9.87 -2.19 1.65
C GLU A 124 9.53 -3.19 2.77
N VAL A 125 10.54 -3.76 3.44
CA VAL A 125 10.33 -4.67 4.58
C VAL A 125 9.67 -3.94 5.75
N LEU A 126 10.14 -2.73 6.08
CA LEU A 126 9.60 -1.90 7.16
C LEU A 126 8.10 -1.65 6.98
N PHE A 127 7.66 -1.34 5.76
CA PHE A 127 6.25 -1.14 5.45
C PHE A 127 5.40 -2.37 5.74
N VAL A 128 5.86 -3.55 5.29
CA VAL A 128 5.16 -4.82 5.52
C VAL A 128 5.09 -5.14 7.02
N LEU A 129 6.19 -4.97 7.76
CA LEU A 129 6.23 -5.22 9.20
C LEU A 129 5.34 -4.23 9.98
N ALA A 130 5.34 -2.95 9.60
CA ALA A 130 4.48 -1.94 10.23
C ALA A 130 2.99 -2.25 10.03
N ILE A 131 2.60 -2.66 8.81
CA ILE A 131 1.23 -3.11 8.54
C ILE A 131 0.90 -4.35 9.37
N ARG A 132 1.79 -5.34 9.42
CA ARG A 132 1.58 -6.57 10.22
C ARG A 132 1.36 -6.25 11.70
N ALA A 133 2.24 -5.45 12.30
CA ALA A 133 2.14 -5.05 13.70
C ALA A 133 0.84 -4.26 13.97
N TRP A 134 0.41 -3.42 13.03
CA TRP A 134 -0.87 -2.70 13.15
C TRP A 134 -2.07 -3.66 13.10
N ILE A 135 -2.06 -4.65 12.20
CA ILE A 135 -3.10 -5.68 12.07
C ILE A 135 -3.22 -6.50 13.36
N GLU A 136 -2.11 -7.00 13.90
CA GLU A 136 -2.09 -7.81 15.13
C GLU A 136 -2.58 -7.03 16.35
N ARG A 137 -2.36 -5.70 16.37
CA ARG A 137 -2.82 -4.84 17.47
C ARG A 137 -4.31 -4.53 17.40
N ALA A 138 -4.87 -4.30 16.21
CA ALA A 138 -6.32 -4.24 16.01
C ALA A 138 -7.01 -5.51 16.56
N ASP A 139 -6.31 -6.65 16.41
CA ASP A 139 -6.44 -7.94 17.11
C ASP A 139 -6.88 -7.86 18.54
N THR A 140 -5.90 -7.37 19.30
CA THR A 140 -5.88 -7.50 20.74
C THR A 140 -6.79 -6.45 21.38
N ALA A 141 -7.05 -5.34 20.68
CA ALA A 141 -7.87 -4.25 21.17
C ALA A 141 -9.39 -4.50 21.06
N GLY A 142 -9.83 -5.54 20.31
CA GLY A 142 -11.25 -5.80 20.08
C GLY A 142 -11.97 -4.67 19.32
N GLU A 143 -11.21 -3.73 18.76
CA GLU A 143 -11.73 -2.72 17.86
C GLU A 143 -12.14 -3.42 16.57
N THR A 144 -13.33 -3.11 16.05
CA THR A 144 -13.82 -3.62 14.77
C THR A 144 -12.91 -3.14 13.66
N GLY A 145 -11.81 -3.86 13.44
CA GLY A 145 -10.90 -3.62 12.34
C GLY A 145 -11.67 -3.62 11.02
N PRO A 146 -11.20 -2.90 10.01
CA PRO A 146 -11.90 -2.81 8.73
C PRO A 146 -12.15 -4.22 8.16
N SER A 147 -13.40 -4.48 7.73
CA SER A 147 -13.99 -5.78 7.33
C SER A 147 -13.11 -6.67 6.44
N TRP A 148 -12.18 -6.09 5.67
CA TRP A 148 -11.28 -6.81 4.79
C TRP A 148 -10.05 -7.42 5.52
N LEU A 149 -9.65 -6.95 6.70
CA LEU A 149 -8.64 -7.67 7.51
C LEU A 149 -9.22 -8.99 8.02
N THR A 150 -10.52 -8.99 8.31
CA THR A 150 -11.30 -10.22 8.50
C THR A 150 -11.34 -11.07 7.21
N ALA A 151 -11.21 -10.48 6.02
CA ALA A 151 -11.05 -11.21 4.74
C ALA A 151 -9.77 -12.00 4.65
N LEU A 152 -8.66 -11.35 5.02
CA LEU A 152 -7.35 -12.00 5.05
C LEU A 152 -7.29 -13.08 6.13
N ARG A 153 -8.17 -12.99 7.13
CA ARG A 153 -8.32 -14.01 8.18
C ARG A 153 -9.30 -15.12 7.84
N ASP A 154 -10.30 -14.89 7.00
CA ASP A 154 -11.08 -16.01 6.48
C ASP A 154 -10.15 -16.81 5.55
N PRO A 155 -9.72 -18.02 5.93
CA PRO A 155 -8.71 -18.73 5.17
C PRO A 155 -9.18 -19.03 3.74
N ARG A 156 -10.49 -19.14 3.53
CA ARG A 156 -11.09 -19.41 2.23
C ARG A 156 -11.11 -18.15 1.36
N ILE A 157 -11.53 -17.00 1.89
CA ILE A 157 -11.48 -15.74 1.13
C ILE A 157 -10.03 -15.32 0.88
N GLY A 158 -9.15 -15.41 1.88
CA GLY A 158 -7.72 -15.15 1.73
C GLY A 158 -7.07 -16.04 0.65
N THR A 159 -7.40 -17.33 0.61
CA THR A 159 -6.94 -18.25 -0.45
C THR A 159 -7.46 -17.82 -1.83
N ALA A 160 -8.75 -17.48 -1.95
CA ALA A 160 -9.31 -17.01 -3.21
C ALA A 160 -8.64 -15.73 -3.71
N LEU A 161 -8.37 -14.78 -2.81
CA LEU A 161 -7.65 -13.55 -3.13
C LEU A 161 -6.23 -13.85 -3.60
N SER A 162 -5.50 -14.72 -2.90
CA SER A 162 -4.13 -15.13 -3.26
C SER A 162 -4.09 -15.73 -4.66
N LEU A 163 -5.00 -16.65 -4.98
CA LEU A 163 -5.11 -17.25 -6.31
C LEU A 163 -5.40 -16.22 -7.42
N MET A 164 -6.23 -15.21 -7.15
CA MET A 164 -6.50 -14.14 -8.12
C MET A 164 -5.25 -13.27 -8.38
N HIS A 165 -4.38 -13.10 -7.39
CA HIS A 165 -3.14 -12.32 -7.51
C HIS A 165 -2.00 -13.12 -8.14
N GLU A 166 -1.90 -14.41 -7.83
CA GLU A 166 -0.88 -15.31 -8.37
C GLU A 166 -1.16 -15.69 -9.83
N GLU A 167 -2.43 -15.95 -10.16
CA GLU A 167 -2.86 -16.36 -11.50
C GLU A 167 -3.94 -15.40 -12.08
N PRO A 168 -3.65 -14.10 -12.26
CA PRO A 168 -4.65 -13.14 -12.73
C PRO A 168 -5.11 -13.42 -14.16
N HIS A 169 -4.24 -14.03 -14.97
CA HIS A 169 -4.49 -14.39 -16.36
C HIS A 169 -5.47 -15.55 -16.55
N ARG A 170 -5.65 -16.38 -15.52
CA ARG A 170 -6.51 -17.56 -15.56
C ARG A 170 -7.99 -17.15 -15.67
N ASP A 171 -8.79 -17.95 -16.37
CA ASP A 171 -10.23 -17.76 -16.55
C ASP A 171 -11.04 -18.10 -15.29
N TRP A 172 -10.77 -17.39 -14.20
CA TRP A 172 -11.49 -17.52 -12.95
C TRP A 172 -12.96 -17.13 -13.13
N THR A 173 -13.84 -18.06 -12.78
CA THR A 173 -15.27 -17.83 -12.56
C THR A 173 -15.58 -17.86 -11.06
N VAL A 174 -16.69 -17.25 -10.66
CA VAL A 174 -17.19 -17.34 -9.28
C VAL A 174 -17.32 -18.80 -8.82
N GLU A 175 -17.74 -19.69 -9.72
CA GLU A 175 -17.84 -21.12 -9.44
C GLU A 175 -16.47 -21.77 -9.23
N SER A 176 -15.51 -21.52 -10.13
CA SER A 176 -14.17 -22.11 -10.02
C SER A 176 -13.47 -21.71 -8.72
N LEU A 177 -13.57 -20.44 -8.33
CA LEU A 177 -13.01 -19.93 -7.07
C LEU A 177 -13.70 -20.56 -5.87
N ALA A 178 -15.03 -20.59 -5.87
CA ALA A 178 -15.81 -21.20 -4.79
C ALA A 178 -15.44 -22.68 -4.59
N ARG A 179 -15.28 -23.44 -5.68
CA ARG A 179 -14.84 -24.84 -5.62
C ARG A 179 -13.44 -24.98 -5.03
N THR A 180 -12.48 -24.15 -5.45
CA THR A 180 -11.11 -24.21 -4.92
C THR A 180 -11.07 -23.98 -3.40
N VAL A 181 -11.98 -23.17 -2.87
CA VAL A 181 -12.04 -22.85 -1.44
C VAL A 181 -13.13 -23.61 -0.69
N THR A 182 -13.66 -24.69 -1.28
CA THR A 182 -14.66 -25.61 -0.67
C THR A 182 -15.96 -24.92 -0.23
N MET A 183 -16.46 -23.98 -1.03
CA MET A 183 -17.70 -23.26 -0.80
C MET A 183 -18.71 -23.46 -1.93
N SER A 184 -20.00 -23.34 -1.60
CA SER A 184 -21.01 -23.20 -2.65
C SER A 184 -20.89 -21.83 -3.33
N ARG A 185 -21.23 -21.77 -4.62
CA ARG A 185 -21.15 -20.54 -5.42
C ARG A 185 -21.91 -19.35 -4.76
N PRO A 186 -23.15 -19.50 -4.25
CA PRO A 186 -23.85 -18.38 -3.62
C PRO A 186 -23.23 -17.95 -2.29
N ALA A 187 -22.77 -18.91 -1.46
CA ALA A 187 -22.13 -18.62 -0.19
C ALA A 187 -20.82 -17.86 -0.41
N PHE A 188 -19.99 -18.31 -1.34
CA PHE A 188 -18.74 -17.63 -1.72
C PHE A 188 -19.00 -16.21 -2.21
N ALA A 189 -19.93 -16.02 -3.15
CA ALA A 189 -20.19 -14.69 -3.71
C ALA A 189 -20.69 -13.70 -2.64
N ARG A 190 -21.58 -14.15 -1.75
CA ARG A 190 -22.09 -13.33 -0.64
C ARG A 190 -20.97 -12.98 0.34
N GLN A 191 -20.28 -14.00 0.83
CA GLN A 191 -19.22 -13.82 1.83
C GLN A 191 -18.08 -12.96 1.27
N PHE A 192 -17.63 -13.22 0.04
CA PHE A 192 -16.61 -12.40 -0.61
C PHE A 192 -17.05 -10.93 -0.69
N LYS A 193 -18.30 -10.64 -1.03
CA LYS A 193 -18.79 -9.25 -1.11
C LYS A 193 -18.91 -8.58 0.26
N GLU A 194 -19.39 -9.28 1.28
CA GLU A 194 -19.48 -8.76 2.66
C GLU A 194 -18.10 -8.36 3.20
N VAL A 195 -17.11 -9.15 2.83
CA VAL A 195 -15.77 -9.10 3.39
C VAL A 195 -14.84 -8.18 2.57
N VAL A 196 -14.90 -8.24 1.24
CA VAL A 196 -14.03 -7.49 0.31
C VAL A 196 -14.71 -6.21 -0.20
N GLY A 197 -16.03 -6.07 -0.05
CA GLY A 197 -16.82 -4.94 -0.54
C GLY A 197 -17.14 -4.98 -2.04
N LEU A 198 -16.52 -5.89 -2.79
CA LEU A 198 -16.68 -6.07 -4.23
C LEU A 198 -17.17 -7.47 -4.57
N THR A 199 -17.74 -7.65 -5.77
CA THR A 199 -17.98 -9.00 -6.28
C THR A 199 -16.64 -9.66 -6.70
N PRO A 200 -16.52 -11.00 -6.67
CA PRO A 200 -15.27 -11.68 -7.02
C PRO A 200 -14.69 -11.30 -8.38
N LEU A 201 -15.53 -11.17 -9.41
CA LEU A 201 -15.07 -10.83 -10.77
C LEU A 201 -14.78 -9.33 -10.95
N ALA A 202 -15.44 -8.46 -10.17
CA ALA A 202 -15.08 -7.05 -10.14
C ALA A 202 -13.70 -6.85 -9.51
N TYR A 203 -13.43 -7.57 -8.42
CA TYR A 203 -12.11 -7.58 -7.78
C TYR A 203 -11.03 -8.08 -8.74
N LEU A 204 -11.22 -9.24 -9.37
CA LEU A 204 -10.26 -9.79 -10.33
C LEU A 204 -10.03 -8.82 -11.50
N SER A 205 -11.08 -8.14 -11.99
CA SER A 205 -10.91 -7.11 -13.02
C SER A 205 -9.95 -6.01 -12.56
N ARG A 206 -10.00 -5.56 -11.29
CA ARG A 206 -9.06 -4.56 -10.77
C ARG A 206 -7.62 -5.09 -10.74
N VAL A 207 -7.42 -6.31 -10.24
CA VAL A 207 -6.10 -6.97 -10.23
C VAL A 207 -5.49 -7.01 -11.64
N ARG A 208 -6.28 -7.41 -12.63
CA ARG A 208 -5.84 -7.49 -14.03
C ARG A 208 -5.50 -6.12 -14.61
N ILE A 209 -6.29 -5.08 -14.30
CA ILE A 209 -6.03 -3.73 -14.78
C ILE A 209 -4.80 -3.11 -14.11
N ASP A 210 -4.57 -3.35 -12.81
CA ASP A 210 -3.38 -2.87 -12.12
C ASP A 210 -2.10 -3.52 -12.68
N LEU A 211 -2.14 -4.83 -12.96
CA LEU A 211 -1.06 -5.53 -13.65
C LEU A 211 -0.85 -4.98 -15.07
N ALA A 212 -1.92 -4.74 -15.82
CA ALA A 212 -1.82 -4.18 -17.16
C ALA A 212 -1.26 -2.76 -17.15
N ALA A 213 -1.64 -1.92 -16.18
CA ALA A 213 -1.10 -0.58 -16.02
C ALA A 213 0.41 -0.64 -15.79
N ARG A 214 0.88 -1.57 -14.95
CA ARG A 214 2.32 -1.82 -14.78
C ARG A 214 3.00 -2.23 -16.08
N LEU A 215 2.47 -3.23 -16.80
CA LEU A 215 3.04 -3.68 -18.07
C LEU A 215 3.06 -2.58 -19.14
N LEU A 216 2.05 -1.70 -19.17
CA LEU A 216 1.99 -0.58 -20.10
C LEU A 216 3.07 0.48 -19.82
N ARG A 217 3.50 0.65 -18.56
CA ARG A 217 4.58 1.56 -18.15
C ARG A 217 5.96 0.95 -18.33
N ASP A 218 6.10 -0.31 -17.92
CA ASP A 218 7.40 -0.95 -17.75
C ASP A 218 7.86 -1.66 -19.04
N THR A 219 6.98 -1.80 -20.05
CA THR A 219 7.27 -2.53 -21.30
C THR A 219 6.68 -1.87 -22.54
N ASP A 220 7.27 -2.16 -23.70
CA ASP A 220 6.78 -1.75 -25.02
C ASP A 220 5.79 -2.76 -25.65
N ASN A 221 5.40 -3.81 -24.93
CA ASN A 221 4.53 -4.87 -25.46
C ASN A 221 3.24 -4.30 -26.09
N PRO A 222 2.76 -4.83 -27.23
CA PRO A 222 1.49 -4.41 -27.82
C PRO A 222 0.32 -4.48 -26.83
N VAL A 223 -0.65 -3.57 -26.98
CA VAL A 223 -1.81 -3.49 -26.07
C VAL A 223 -2.62 -4.81 -26.11
N GLY A 224 -2.77 -5.42 -27.28
CA GLY A 224 -3.39 -6.74 -27.44
C GLY A 224 -2.67 -7.84 -26.66
N ASP A 225 -1.33 -7.87 -26.72
CA ASP A 225 -0.51 -8.86 -25.99
C ASP A 225 -0.63 -8.67 -24.48
N ILE A 226 -0.64 -7.43 -24.00
CA ILE A 226 -0.88 -7.12 -22.58
C ILE A 226 -2.29 -7.57 -22.17
N ALA A 227 -3.30 -7.31 -23.00
CA ALA A 227 -4.67 -7.74 -22.72
C ALA A 227 -4.75 -9.26 -22.55
N GLN A 228 -4.10 -10.02 -23.42
CA GLN A 228 -4.05 -11.48 -23.31
C GLN A 228 -3.25 -11.93 -22.08
N ALA A 229 -2.09 -11.32 -21.82
CA ALA A 229 -1.22 -11.64 -20.69
C ALA A 229 -1.91 -11.42 -19.34
N VAL A 230 -2.84 -10.47 -19.24
CA VAL A 230 -3.62 -10.23 -18.01
C VAL A 230 -4.98 -10.93 -18.01
N GLY A 231 -5.27 -11.81 -18.98
CA GLY A 231 -6.45 -12.68 -18.97
C GLY A 231 -7.72 -12.10 -19.61
N TYR A 232 -7.60 -11.08 -20.48
CA TYR A 232 -8.70 -10.64 -21.33
C TYR A 232 -8.66 -11.35 -22.68
N ARG A 233 -9.79 -11.92 -23.08
CA ARG A 233 -9.95 -12.61 -24.38
C ARG A 233 -10.08 -11.66 -25.57
N SER A 234 -10.33 -10.37 -25.33
CA SER A 234 -10.36 -9.37 -26.39
C SER A 234 -9.80 -8.03 -25.93
N GLU A 235 -9.05 -7.39 -26.83
CA GLU A 235 -8.49 -6.06 -26.63
C GLU A 235 -9.58 -5.00 -26.42
N PHE A 236 -10.75 -5.17 -27.03
CA PHE A 236 -11.89 -4.29 -26.82
C PHE A 236 -12.43 -4.36 -25.39
N ALA A 237 -12.64 -5.57 -24.86
CA ALA A 237 -13.10 -5.77 -23.49
C ALA A 237 -12.08 -5.23 -22.47
N PHE A 238 -10.80 -5.48 -22.74
CA PHE A 238 -9.70 -4.91 -21.96
C PHE A 238 -9.73 -3.38 -21.98
N SER A 239 -9.75 -2.76 -23.17
CA SER A 239 -9.68 -1.30 -23.31
C SER A 239 -10.85 -0.61 -22.61
N ARG A 240 -12.06 -1.20 -22.66
CA ARG A 240 -13.22 -0.70 -21.92
C ARG A 240 -13.04 -0.80 -20.42
N ALA A 241 -12.58 -1.94 -19.91
CA ALA A 241 -12.33 -2.14 -18.48
C ALA A 241 -11.22 -1.20 -17.98
N PHE A 242 -10.12 -1.10 -18.72
CA PHE A 242 -9.00 -0.23 -18.40
C PHE A 242 -9.43 1.23 -18.32
N SER A 243 -10.15 1.73 -19.33
CA SER A 243 -10.61 3.12 -19.35
C SER A 243 -11.58 3.43 -18.21
N ARG A 244 -12.41 2.46 -17.80
CA ARG A 244 -13.32 2.62 -16.67
C ARG A 244 -12.56 2.77 -15.35
N GLU A 245 -11.52 1.98 -15.12
CA GLU A 245 -10.79 2.00 -13.83
C GLU A 245 -9.71 3.10 -13.79
N GLN A 246 -9.05 3.40 -14.92
CA GLN A 246 -7.91 4.34 -14.99
C GLN A 246 -8.29 5.72 -15.56
N GLY A 247 -9.54 5.91 -15.99
CA GLY A 247 -10.05 7.18 -16.54
C GLY A 247 -9.57 7.52 -17.95
N ILE A 248 -8.57 6.81 -18.48
CA ILE A 248 -8.01 7.01 -19.83
C ILE A 248 -7.73 5.69 -20.54
N ALA A 249 -7.69 5.72 -21.88
CA ALA A 249 -7.44 4.53 -22.69
C ALA A 249 -5.99 3.99 -22.54
N PRO A 250 -5.75 2.67 -22.68
CA PRO A 250 -4.44 2.03 -22.48
C PRO A 250 -3.28 2.70 -23.26
N GLY A 251 -3.49 2.97 -24.55
CA GLY A 251 -2.45 3.60 -25.37
C GLY A 251 -2.15 5.05 -24.95
N ARG A 252 -3.14 5.79 -24.45
CA ARG A 252 -2.93 7.13 -23.90
C ARG A 252 -2.19 7.04 -22.56
N TYR A 253 -2.56 6.08 -21.72
CA TYR A 253 -1.91 5.82 -20.45
C TYR A 253 -0.41 5.53 -20.60
N ARG A 254 -0.02 4.68 -21.58
CA ARG A 254 1.39 4.44 -21.90
C ARG A 254 2.11 5.73 -22.23
N ARG A 255 1.57 6.54 -23.17
CA ARG A 255 2.22 7.77 -23.61
C ARG A 255 2.42 8.77 -22.48
N THR A 256 1.48 8.87 -21.53
CA THR A 256 1.61 9.76 -20.39
C THR A 256 2.62 9.25 -19.36
N ALA A 257 2.72 7.94 -19.18
CA ALA A 257 3.65 7.35 -18.22
C ALA A 257 5.10 7.27 -18.73
N SER A 258 5.30 7.24 -20.06
CA SER A 258 6.62 7.26 -20.69
C SER A 258 7.24 8.67 -20.78
N VAL A 259 6.51 9.73 -20.42
CA VAL A 259 7.11 11.07 -20.29
C VAL A 259 7.84 11.12 -18.95
N PRO A 260 9.17 11.28 -18.90
CA PRO A 260 9.86 11.49 -17.64
C PRO A 260 9.40 12.83 -17.06
N SER A 261 8.86 12.81 -15.84
CA SER A 261 8.79 14.02 -14.99
C SER A 261 10.13 14.24 -14.31
#